data_AF-A0A235GBD5-F1
#
_entry.id   AF-A0A235GBD5-F1
#
_cell.length_a   1.000
_cell.length_b   1.000
_cell.length_c   1.000
_cell.angle_alpha   90.00
_cell.angle_beta   90.00
_cell.angle_gamma   90.00
#
_symmetry.space_group_name_H-M   'P 1'
#
loop_
_entity.id
_entity.type
_entity.pdbx_description
1 polymer ?
#
loop_
_entity_poly.entity_id
_entity_poly.type
_entity_poly.pdbx_seq_one_letter_code
_entity_poly.pdbx_strand_id
1 'polypeptide(L)'
;MGAMQPMHWLIVAVVVVILFGSKKLPDAARGLGRSLRIFKSEVKEMQNDDAATTAAPVVAPAPAQLPAATVATNGAAAPIAQPTEIKSL
;
A
#
# COMPACT_ATOMS: atom_id res chain seq x y z
N MET A 1 -39.77 16.85 -0.01
CA MET A 1 -38.48 17.52 0.28
C MET A 1 -37.36 16.59 -0.15
N GLY A 2 -36.67 16.95 -1.25
CA GLY A 2 -35.87 16.06 -2.11
C GLY A 2 -34.47 15.72 -1.62
N ALA A 3 -34.37 15.10 -0.44
CA ALA A 3 -33.08 14.80 0.17
C ALA A 3 -32.35 13.55 -0.41
N MET A 4 -32.95 12.78 -1.32
CA MET A 4 -32.43 11.45 -1.68
C MET A 4 -32.53 11.17 -3.18
N GLN A 5 -31.99 12.05 -4.03
CA GLN A 5 -31.64 11.65 -5.39
C GLN A 5 -30.14 11.39 -5.46
N PRO A 6 -29.70 10.12 -5.44
CA PRO A 6 -28.31 9.72 -5.67
C PRO A 6 -27.67 10.38 -6.91
N MET A 7 -28.51 10.81 -7.86
CA MET A 7 -28.11 11.56 -9.04
C MET A 7 -27.33 12.85 -8.73
N HIS A 8 -27.61 13.57 -7.64
CA HIS A 8 -26.84 14.77 -7.29
C HIS A 8 -25.40 14.42 -6.93
N TRP A 9 -25.21 13.36 -6.14
CA TRP A 9 -23.88 12.87 -5.78
C TRP A 9 -23.11 12.37 -7.00
N LEU A 10 -23.78 11.71 -7.95
CA LEU A 10 -23.18 11.31 -9.21
C LEU A 10 -22.67 12.52 -10.01
N ILE A 11 -23.46 13.59 -10.10
CA ILE A 11 -23.07 14.83 -10.81
C ILE A 11 -21.83 15.46 -10.16
N VAL A 12 -21.80 15.58 -8.83
CA VAL A 12 -20.64 16.13 -8.11
C VAL A 12 -19.41 15.25 -8.34
N ALA A 13 -19.54 13.93 -8.26
CA ALA A 13 -18.44 13.01 -8.54
C ALA A 13 -17.89 13.17 -9.96
N VAL A 14 -18.77 13.31 -10.96
CA VAL A 14 -18.39 13.54 -12.36
C VAL A 14 -17.64 14.87 -12.51
N VAL A 15 -18.13 15.96 -11.89
CA VAL A 15 -17.45 17.27 -11.93
C VAL A 15 -16.06 17.19 -11.30
N VAL A 16 -15.92 16.52 -10.15
CA VAL A 16 -14.61 16.33 -9.48
C VAL A 16 -13.67 15.52 -10.36
N VAL A 17 -14.14 14.44 -11.00
CA VAL A 17 -13.34 13.64 -11.95
C VAL A 17 -12.89 14.47 -13.15
N ILE A 18 -13.72 15.39 -13.65
CA ILE A 18 -13.35 16.27 -14.77
C ILE A 18 -12.32 17.30 -14.33
N LEU A 19 -12.47 17.91 -13.15
CA LEU A 19 -11.54 18.94 -12.64
C LEU A 19 -10.17 18.37 -12.26
N PHE A 20 -10.17 17.26 -11.52
CA PHE A 20 -8.93 16.64 -11.03
C PHE A 20 -8.35 15.63 -12.04
N GLY A 21 -9.17 15.09 -12.94
CA GLY A 21 -8.79 14.05 -13.89
C GLY A 21 -8.95 12.63 -13.32
N SER A 22 -9.23 11.67 -14.21
CA SER A 22 -9.44 10.25 -13.87
C SER A 22 -8.27 9.57 -13.17
N LYS A 23 -7.06 10.15 -13.28
CA LYS A 23 -5.82 9.58 -12.73
C LYS A 23 -5.44 10.16 -11.37
N LYS A 24 -5.85 11.39 -11.04
CA LYS A 24 -5.48 12.08 -9.79
C LYS A 24 -6.43 11.79 -8.63
N LEU A 25 -7.72 11.62 -8.90
CA LEU A 25 -8.69 11.25 -7.88
C LEU A 25 -8.36 9.89 -7.22
N PRO A 26 -8.14 8.78 -7.97
CA PRO A 26 -7.77 7.50 -7.35
C PRO A 26 -6.37 7.52 -6.73
N ASP A 27 -5.45 8.31 -7.28
CA ASP A 27 -4.09 8.44 -6.75
C ASP A 27 -4.08 9.19 -5.39
N ALA A 28 -4.78 10.32 -5.31
CA ALA A 28 -4.99 11.06 -4.07
C ALA A 28 -5.77 10.22 -3.04
N ALA A 29 -6.84 9.54 -3.46
CA ALA A 29 -7.58 8.63 -2.58
C ALA A 29 -6.71 7.47 -2.08
N ARG A 30 -5.80 6.93 -2.90
CA ARG A 30 -4.84 5.89 -2.48
C ARG A 30 -3.75 6.41 -1.55
N GLY A 31 -3.32 7.66 -1.70
CA GLY A 31 -2.41 8.33 -0.77
C GLY A 31 -3.06 8.60 0.58
N LEU A 32 -4.23 9.25 0.56
CA LEU A 32 -5.04 9.54 1.75
C LEU A 32 -5.51 8.26 2.44
N GLY A 33 -5.93 7.23 1.68
CA GLY A 33 -6.36 5.96 2.25
C GLY A 33 -5.24 5.20 2.97
N ARG A 34 -4.00 5.32 2.50
CA ARG A 34 -2.83 4.76 3.20
C ARG A 34 -2.55 5.50 4.51
N SER A 35 -2.61 6.84 4.52
CA SER A 35 -2.41 7.60 5.76
C SER A 35 -3.56 7.34 6.75
N LEU A 36 -4.81 7.43 6.30
CA LEU A 36 -6.00 7.12 7.10
C LEU A 36 -5.97 5.72 7.69
N ARG A 37 -5.42 4.71 6.97
CA ARG A 37 -5.29 3.35 7.52
C ARG A 37 -4.30 3.29 8.67
N ILE A 38 -3.16 3.97 8.56
CA ILE A 38 -2.14 4.05 9.63
C ILE A 38 -2.73 4.78 10.85
N PHE A 39 -3.33 5.96 10.63
CA PHE A 39 -4.02 6.69 11.69
C PHE A 39 -5.15 5.86 12.32
N LYS A 40 -5.92 5.11 11.51
CA LYS A 40 -7.00 4.26 12.02
C LYS A 40 -6.46 3.09 12.85
N SER A 41 -5.33 2.48 12.48
CA SER A 41 -4.70 1.43 13.29
C SER A 41 -4.17 1.96 14.60
N GLU A 42 -3.47 3.10 14.60
CA GLU A 42 -2.95 3.72 15.81
C GLU A 42 -4.09 4.15 16.74
N VAL A 43 -5.11 4.84 16.20
CA VAL A 43 -6.30 5.22 16.98
C VAL A 43 -7.06 4.00 17.49
N LYS A 44 -7.11 2.90 16.71
CA LYS A 44 -7.78 1.67 17.15
C LYS A 44 -6.99 0.94 18.23
N GLU A 45 -5.67 1.00 18.21
CA GLU A 45 -4.82 0.50 19.30
C GLU A 45 -5.07 1.30 20.57
N MET A 46 -5.04 2.64 20.51
CA MET A 46 -5.34 3.47 21.67
C MET A 46 -6.73 3.17 22.24
N GLN A 47 -7.74 2.98 21.39
CA GLN A 47 -9.08 2.58 21.83
C GLN A 47 -9.20 1.11 22.27
N ASN A 48 -8.26 0.23 21.89
CA ASN A 48 -8.23 -1.16 22.35
C ASN A 48 -7.40 -1.33 23.61
N ASP A 49 -6.37 -0.52 23.87
CA ASP A 49 -5.61 -0.54 25.12
C ASP A 49 -6.49 -0.18 26.33
N ASP A 50 -7.51 0.66 26.15
CA ASP A 50 -8.55 0.89 27.16
C ASP A 50 -9.49 -0.33 27.38
N ALA A 51 -9.46 -1.33 26.48
CA ALA A 51 -10.38 -2.48 26.49
C ALA A 51 -9.72 -3.87 26.54
N ALA A 52 -8.39 -3.99 26.36
CA ALA A 52 -7.72 -5.27 26.07
C ALA A 52 -6.57 -5.60 27.04
N THR A 53 -6.88 -5.81 28.32
CA THR A 53 -6.04 -6.62 29.23
C THR A 53 -6.22 -8.14 28.98
N THR A 54 -6.83 -8.60 27.88
CA THR A 54 -6.93 -10.04 27.60
C THR A 54 -6.93 -10.35 26.11
N ALA A 55 -5.75 -10.59 25.54
CA ALA A 55 -5.53 -11.57 24.47
C ALA A 55 -4.02 -11.66 24.14
N ALA A 56 -3.34 -12.62 24.76
CA ALA A 56 -2.00 -13.06 24.37
C ALA A 56 -2.02 -13.68 22.95
N PRO A 57 -0.88 -13.70 22.23
CA PRO A 57 -0.83 -13.97 20.80
C PRO A 57 -1.07 -15.44 20.51
N VAL A 58 -2.08 -15.74 19.69
CA VAL A 58 -2.19 -17.04 19.04
C VAL A 58 -1.15 -17.11 17.93
N VAL A 59 -0.02 -17.74 18.24
CA VAL A 59 0.83 -18.39 17.25
C VAL A 59 -0.04 -19.38 16.48
N ALA A 60 -0.27 -19.12 15.20
CA ALA A 60 -0.96 -20.04 14.30
C ALA A 60 -0.24 -20.06 12.94
N PRO A 61 -0.20 -21.23 12.29
CA PRO A 61 0.97 -21.80 11.64
C PRO A 61 1.04 -21.46 10.15
N ALA A 62 2.26 -21.44 9.60
CA ALA A 62 2.49 -21.35 8.17
C ALA A 62 1.84 -22.52 7.40
N PRO A 63 1.06 -22.24 6.34
CA PRO A 63 0.76 -23.22 5.30
C PRO A 63 1.23 -22.74 3.92
N ALA A 64 2.00 -23.59 3.25
CA ALA A 64 2.24 -23.64 1.80
C ALA A 64 3.10 -22.54 1.16
N GLN A 65 4.43 -22.67 1.35
CA GLN A 65 5.37 -22.30 0.29
C GLN A 65 5.22 -23.32 -0.86
N LEU A 66 4.78 -22.89 -2.04
CA LEU A 66 4.94 -23.64 -3.28
C LEU A 66 6.23 -23.15 -3.97
N PRO A 67 7.28 -23.98 -4.11
CA PRO A 67 8.41 -23.68 -4.97
C PRO A 67 7.99 -23.95 -6.42
N ALA A 68 7.58 -22.90 -7.13
CA ALA A 68 7.32 -22.97 -8.57
C ALA A 68 7.92 -21.76 -9.29
N ALA A 69 9.24 -21.76 -9.47
CA ALA A 69 9.94 -21.18 -10.63
C ALA A 69 11.46 -21.43 -10.52
N THR A 70 11.88 -22.69 -10.62
CA THR A 70 13.20 -22.98 -11.17
C THR A 70 13.01 -23.20 -12.67
N VAL A 71 13.37 -22.21 -13.50
CA VAL A 71 14.07 -22.35 -14.81
C VAL A 71 13.89 -21.09 -15.68
N ALA A 72 14.87 -20.21 -15.64
CA ALA A 72 15.34 -19.43 -16.79
C ALA A 72 16.86 -19.30 -16.61
N THR A 73 17.59 -20.35 -16.97
CA THR A 73 18.49 -20.37 -18.13
C THR A 73 19.58 -19.30 -18.03
N ASN A 74 20.73 -19.76 -17.54
CA ASN A 74 22.08 -19.26 -17.77
C ASN A 74 22.21 -18.18 -18.87
N GLY A 75 22.50 -16.96 -18.46
CA GLY A 75 23.32 -16.01 -19.22
C GLY A 75 24.73 -16.01 -18.63
N ALA A 76 25.60 -16.85 -19.17
CA ALA A 76 27.03 -16.76 -18.92
C ALA A 76 27.58 -15.48 -19.57
N ALA A 77 27.99 -14.52 -18.75
CA ALA A 77 29.01 -13.51 -19.04
C ALA A 77 29.49 -12.98 -17.68
N ALA A 78 30.34 -13.76 -16.99
CA ALA A 78 31.79 -13.59 -16.98
C ALA A 78 32.25 -12.52 -15.96
N PRO A 79 32.98 -12.94 -14.90
CA PRO A 79 33.51 -12.07 -13.85
C PRO A 79 34.82 -11.44 -14.31
N ILE A 80 35.04 -10.13 -14.12
CA ILE A 80 36.38 -9.53 -14.05
C ILE A 80 36.38 -8.12 -13.43
N ALA A 81 37.26 -7.98 -12.43
CA ALA A 81 38.16 -6.84 -12.18
C ALA A 81 37.63 -5.49 -11.63
N GLN A 82 38.00 -5.25 -10.37
CA GLN A 82 38.19 -3.95 -9.70
C GLN A 82 39.24 -3.08 -10.46
N PRO A 83 39.34 -1.74 -10.30
CA PRO A 83 40.09 -1.19 -9.16
C PRO A 83 39.66 0.21 -8.65
N THR A 84 39.84 0.37 -7.34
CA THR A 84 40.19 1.57 -6.57
C THR A 84 40.55 2.84 -7.36
N GLU A 85 39.68 3.85 -7.36
CA GLU A 85 40.01 5.23 -7.76
C GLU A 85 40.37 6.05 -6.50
N ILE A 86 41.64 5.99 -6.08
CA ILE A 86 42.27 7.00 -5.22
C ILE A 86 43.22 7.80 -6.12
N LYS A 87 42.78 8.93 -6.67
CA LYS A 87 43.66 10.05 -7.09
C LYS A 87 42.87 11.28 -7.53
N SER A 88 42.94 12.37 -6.78
CA SER A 88 43.16 13.73 -7.30
C SER A 88 43.29 14.65 -6.07
N LEU A 89 44.53 14.82 -5.58
CA LEU A 89 45.32 16.06 -5.69
C LEU A 89 44.80 17.17 -4.79
#